data_AF-A0A1F5API2-F1
#
_entry.id   AF-A0A1F5API2-F1
#
_cell.length_a   1.000
_cell.length_b   1.000
_cell.length_c   1.000
_cell.angle_alpha   90.00
_cell.angle_beta   90.00
_cell.angle_gamma   90.00
#
_symmetry.space_group_name_H-M   'P 1'
#
loop_
_entity.id
_entity.type
_entity.pdbx_description
1 polymer ?
#
loop_
_entity_poly.entity_id
_entity_poly.type
_entity_poly.pdbx_seq_one_letter_code
_entity_poly.pdbx_strand_id
1 'polypeptide(L)'
;MEKKTGKLVMTRDEVLQELSIIGRVDLANYIEINDDTGAIRAKGFGEMPAGTSRALEMIREDRMIREDSKGEVSIINEKVTFKTHDKVRALELLGKHQGLFPTKIEGDLTIRGKLSMDELKKSIKELQDASASG
;
A
#
# COMPACT_ATOMS: atom_id res chain seq x y z
N MET A 1 35.74 -6.35 5.89
CA MET A 1 34.57 -6.90 6.61
C MET A 1 33.41 -6.98 5.63
N GLU A 2 33.18 -8.16 5.07
CA GLU A 2 32.08 -8.44 4.15
C GLU A 2 30.79 -8.61 4.97
N LYS A 3 29.80 -7.75 4.74
CA LYS A 3 28.47 -7.87 5.38
C LYS A 3 27.78 -9.08 4.75
N LYS A 4 27.74 -10.20 5.47
CA LYS A 4 26.81 -11.31 5.17
C LYS A 4 25.39 -10.76 5.27
N THR A 5 24.80 -10.44 4.13
CA THR A 5 23.36 -10.25 3.97
C THR A 5 22.70 -11.60 4.23
N GLY A 6 22.26 -11.84 5.47
CA GLY A 6 21.36 -12.95 5.76
C GLY A 6 20.15 -12.83 4.84
N LYS A 7 19.87 -13.86 4.05
CA LYS A 7 18.63 -13.93 3.26
C LYS A 7 17.46 -13.73 4.23
N LEU A 8 16.77 -12.60 4.11
CA LEU A 8 15.54 -12.36 4.82
C LEU A 8 14.48 -13.25 4.16
N VAL A 9 14.15 -14.36 4.82
CA VAL A 9 13.08 -15.27 4.38
C VAL A 9 11.82 -14.79 5.09
N MET A 10 11.02 -13.97 4.40
CA MET A 10 9.67 -13.65 4.83
C MET A 10 8.70 -14.54 4.06
N THR A 11 7.86 -15.25 4.79
CA THR A 11 6.80 -16.09 4.22
C THR A 11 5.70 -15.22 3.61
N ARG A 12 4.92 -15.82 2.71
CA ARG A 12 3.75 -15.15 2.11
C ARG A 12 2.78 -14.65 3.17
N ASP A 13 2.53 -15.44 4.20
CA ASP A 13 1.56 -15.12 5.25
C ASP A 13 2.03 -13.96 6.12
N GLU A 14 3.33 -13.88 6.42
CA GLU A 14 3.92 -12.74 7.13
C GLU A 14 3.77 -11.43 6.32
N VAL A 15 3.99 -11.47 5.00
CA VAL A 15 3.77 -10.30 4.13
C VAL A 15 2.30 -9.87 4.16
N LEU A 16 1.38 -10.83 4.04
CA LEU A 16 -0.06 -10.54 4.06
C LEU A 16 -0.51 -10.01 5.42
N GLN A 17 0.07 -10.49 6.51
CA GLN A 17 -0.20 -10.02 7.86
C GLN A 17 0.22 -8.55 8.03
N GLU A 18 1.42 -8.17 7.60
CA GLU A 18 1.88 -6.79 7.66
C GLU A 18 1.05 -5.85 6.78
N LEU A 19 0.77 -6.26 5.53
CA LEU A 19 -0.12 -5.48 4.64
C LEU A 19 -1.52 -5.33 5.23
N SER A 20 -2.03 -6.37 5.90
CA SER A 20 -3.32 -6.33 6.60
C SER A 20 -3.32 -5.29 7.72
N ILE A 21 -2.25 -5.22 8.52
CA ILE A 21 -2.14 -4.25 9.62
C ILE A 21 -2.16 -2.83 9.07
N ILE A 22 -1.40 -2.56 8.00
CA ILE A 22 -1.40 -1.25 7.34
C ILE A 22 -2.76 -0.93 6.71
N GLY A 23 -3.33 -1.89 5.97
CA GLY A 23 -4.61 -1.71 5.27
C GLY A 23 -5.81 -1.54 6.20
N ARG A 24 -5.72 -2.00 7.46
CA ARG A 24 -6.77 -1.93 8.48
C ARG A 24 -6.51 -0.88 9.56
N VAL A 25 -5.55 0.02 9.34
CA VAL A 25 -5.24 1.09 10.29
C VAL A 25 -6.49 1.91 10.65
N ASP A 26 -6.68 2.15 11.94
CA ASP A 26 -7.78 2.91 12.53
C ASP A 26 -7.21 3.90 13.56
N LEU A 27 -7.59 5.17 13.43
CA LEU A 27 -7.10 6.25 14.28
C LEU A 27 -7.50 6.05 15.75
N ALA A 28 -8.65 5.41 16.01
CA ALA A 28 -9.15 5.13 17.35
C ALA A 28 -8.19 4.22 18.17
N ASN A 29 -7.29 3.50 17.51
CA ASN A 29 -6.26 2.71 18.18
C ASN A 29 -5.11 3.55 18.74
N TYR A 30 -4.93 4.79 18.30
CA TYR A 30 -3.79 5.65 18.65
C TYR A 30 -4.16 6.87 19.48
N ILE A 31 -5.44 7.26 19.48
CA ILE A 31 -5.91 8.40 20.25
C ILE A 31 -7.08 8.01 21.15
N GLU A 32 -7.26 8.81 22.19
CA GLU A 32 -8.45 8.87 23.01
C GLU A 32 -9.03 10.27 22.90
N ILE A 33 -10.35 10.37 22.78
CA ILE A 33 -11.06 11.64 22.76
C ILE A 33 -11.88 11.66 24.04
N ASN A 34 -11.69 12.69 24.87
CA ASN A 34 -12.55 12.90 26.03
C ASN A 34 -13.92 13.39 25.55
N ASP A 35 -14.98 12.63 25.83
CA ASP A 35 -16.32 12.88 25.30
C ASP A 35 -16.92 14.22 25.78
N ASP A 36 -16.54 14.69 26.98
CA ASP A 36 -17.08 15.91 27.58
C ASP A 36 -16.40 17.19 27.04
N THR A 37 -15.10 17.10 26.74
CA THR A 37 -14.27 18.27 26.39
C THR A 37 -13.82 18.28 24.92
N GLY A 38 -13.94 17.14 24.23
CA GLY A 38 -13.38 16.93 22.90
C GLY A 38 -11.85 16.89 22.87
N ALA A 39 -11.18 16.90 24.03
CA ALA A 39 -9.73 16.89 24.11
C ALA A 39 -9.15 15.57 23.60
N ILE A 40 -8.10 15.65 22.78
CA ILE A 40 -7.43 14.49 22.19
C ILE A 40 -6.18 14.17 23.00
N ARG A 41 -6.04 12.91 23.41
CA ARG A 41 -4.84 12.36 24.03
C ARG A 41 -4.26 11.27 23.15
N ALA A 42 -2.94 11.26 22.96
CA ALA A 42 -2.25 10.14 22.34
C ALA A 42 -2.17 8.94 23.30
N LYS A 43 -2.52 7.75 22.82
CA LYS A 43 -2.36 6.49 23.57
C LYS A 43 -0.88 6.11 23.62
N GLY A 44 -0.40 5.65 24.78
CA GLY A 44 0.90 5.00 24.87
C GLY A 44 0.88 3.61 24.23
N PHE A 45 2.06 3.06 23.88
CA PHE A 45 2.14 1.74 23.22
C PHE A 45 1.49 0.60 24.02
N GLY A 46 1.45 0.69 25.35
CA GLY A 46 0.77 -0.30 26.20
C GLY A 46 -0.76 -0.22 26.16
N GLU A 47 -1.32 0.88 25.67
CA GLU A 47 -2.77 1.11 25.55
C GLU A 47 -3.28 0.80 24.14
N MET A 48 -2.38 0.62 23.18
CA MET A 48 -2.71 0.26 21.81
C MET A 48 -2.98 -1.24 21.71
N PRO A 49 -3.94 -1.68 20.88
CA PRO A 49 -4.10 -3.10 20.59
C PRO A 49 -2.81 -3.69 19.99
N ALA A 50 -2.52 -4.94 20.35
CA ALA A 50 -1.26 -5.59 20.01
C ALA A 50 -0.95 -5.52 18.50
N GLY A 51 0.24 -5.02 18.18
CA GLY A 51 0.76 -4.96 16.80
C GLY A 51 0.22 -3.83 15.93
N THR A 52 -0.74 -3.02 16.40
CA THR A 52 -1.29 -1.89 15.62
C THR A 52 -0.30 -0.75 15.45
N SER A 53 0.68 -0.60 16.34
CA SER A 53 1.77 0.37 16.21
C SER A 53 2.60 0.17 14.94
N ARG A 54 2.62 -1.04 14.35
CA ARG A 54 3.35 -1.36 13.11
C ARG A 54 2.78 -0.67 11.87
N ALA A 55 1.55 -0.15 11.93
CA ALA A 55 0.98 0.65 10.84
C ALA A 55 1.49 2.11 10.82
N LEU A 56 2.16 2.55 11.89
CA LEU A 56 2.69 3.91 12.02
C LEU A 56 4.05 4.03 11.34
N GLU A 57 4.16 4.98 10.43
CA GLU A 57 5.42 5.38 9.82
C GLU A 57 6.17 6.36 10.75
N MET A 58 5.45 7.22 11.46
CA MET A 58 6.03 8.26 12.31
C MET A 58 5.08 8.67 13.44
N ILE A 59 5.67 8.95 14.61
CA ILE A 59 5.05 9.68 15.71
C ILE A 59 5.94 10.88 16.02
N ARG A 60 5.35 12.07 16.12
CA ARG A 60 6.04 13.29 16.56
C ARG A 60 5.25 13.95 17.67
N GLU A 61 5.92 14.24 18.78
CA GLU A 61 5.37 15.00 19.90
C GLU A 61 6.12 16.33 20.00
N ASP A 62 5.40 17.44 19.89
CA ASP A 62 5.90 18.78 20.14
C ASP A 62 5.21 19.31 21.41
N ARG A 63 5.97 19.42 22.50
CA ARG A 63 5.47 19.89 23.80
C ARG A 63 6.14 21.19 24.23
N MET A 64 5.33 22.14 24.70
CA MET A 64 5.79 23.37 25.33
C MET A 64 5.50 23.33 26.83
N ILE A 65 6.55 23.47 27.62
CA ILE A 65 6.49 23.39 29.07
C ILE A 65 6.86 24.76 29.65
N ARG A 66 6.15 25.21 30.68
CA ARG A 66 6.54 26.36 31.51
C ARG A 66 6.70 25.93 32.94
N GLU A 67 7.82 26.31 33.51
CA GLU A 67 8.09 26.26 34.94
C GLU A 67 7.72 27.61 35.55
N ASP A 68 6.96 27.58 36.65
CA ASP A 68 6.62 28.78 37.39
C ASP A 68 7.73 29.18 38.38
N SER A 69 7.56 30.32 39.06
CA SER A 69 8.54 30.83 40.03
C SER A 69 8.72 29.93 41.27
N LYS A 70 7.87 28.91 41.45
CA LYS A 70 7.91 27.93 42.55
C LYS A 70 8.44 26.57 42.09
N GLY A 71 8.80 26.42 40.81
CA GLY A 71 9.28 25.17 40.23
C GLY A 71 8.18 24.22 39.74
N GLU A 72 6.91 24.67 39.71
CA GLU A 72 5.82 23.85 39.16
C GLU A 72 5.85 23.86 37.63
N VAL A 73 5.84 22.65 37.07
CA VAL A 73 5.98 22.40 35.64
C VAL A 73 4.60 22.18 35.02
N SER A 74 4.21 23.06 34.11
CA SER A 74 2.92 23.00 33.40
C SER A 74 3.12 22.82 31.89
N ILE A 75 2.31 21.95 31.27
CA ILE A 75 2.26 21.79 29.81
C ILE A 75 1.31 22.86 29.27
N ILE A 76 1.81 23.77 28.44
CA ILE A 76 1.02 24.87 27.87
C ILE A 76 0.51 24.51 26.48
N ASN A 77 1.25 23.67 25.75
CA ASN A 77 0.88 23.23 24.43
C ASN A 77 1.43 21.83 24.20
N GLU A 78 0.60 20.96 23.63
CA GLU A 78 0.97 19.60 23.25
C GLU A 78 0.38 19.33 21.87
N LYS A 79 1.25 18.97 20.93
CA LYS A 79 0.85 18.57 19.59
C LYS A 79 1.45 17.20 19.29
N VAL A 80 0.57 16.23 19.04
CA VAL A 80 0.98 14.90 18.58
C VAL A 80 0.57 14.72 17.13
N THR A 81 1.54 14.35 16.29
CA THR A 81 1.34 14.07 14.86
C THR A 81 1.62 12.60 14.59
N PHE A 82 0.63 11.90 14.04
CA PHE A 82 0.76 10.52 13.57
C PHE A 82 0.82 10.50 12.05
N LYS A 83 1.74 9.72 11.50
CA LYS A 83 1.77 9.38 10.07
C LYS A 83 1.66 7.87 9.93
N THR A 84 0.72 7.41 9.12
CA THR A 84 0.56 5.99 8.79
C THR A 84 1.24 5.69 7.45
N HIS A 85 1.61 4.43 7.24
CA HIS A 85 1.97 3.96 5.91
C HIS A 85 0.78 4.11 4.92
N ASP A 86 1.07 3.96 3.62
CA ASP A 86 0.07 4.07 2.55
C ASP A 86 -0.97 2.94 2.63
N LYS A 87 -2.09 3.24 3.27
CA LYS A 87 -3.25 2.36 3.43
C LYS A 87 -3.84 1.93 2.09
N VAL A 88 -3.91 2.85 1.12
CA VAL A 88 -4.54 2.58 -0.19
C VAL A 88 -3.71 1.57 -0.95
N ARG A 89 -2.39 1.74 -0.97
CA ARG A 89 -1.49 0.79 -1.62
C ARG A 89 -1.52 -0.58 -0.95
N ALA A 90 -1.58 -0.65 0.38
CA ALA A 90 -1.68 -1.93 1.09
C ALA A 90 -2.97 -2.68 0.73
N LEU A 91 -4.11 -1.97 0.69
CA LEU A 91 -5.40 -2.55 0.29
C LEU A 91 -5.42 -2.96 -1.20
N GLU A 92 -4.77 -2.21 -2.07
CA GLU A 92 -4.63 -2.57 -3.49
C GLU A 92 -3.87 -3.91 -3.64
N LEU A 93 -2.74 -4.06 -2.95
CA LEU A 93 -1.94 -5.29 -2.99
C LEU A 93 -2.71 -6.48 -2.42
N LEU A 94 -3.44 -6.30 -1.32
CA LEU A 94 -4.31 -7.33 -0.75
C LEU A 94 -5.47 -7.69 -1.67
N GLY A 95 -6.10 -6.71 -2.33
CA GLY A 95 -7.18 -6.99 -3.27
C GLY A 95 -6.68 -7.70 -4.53
N LYS A 96 -5.49 -7.37 -5.03
CA LYS A 96 -4.85 -8.11 -6.14
C LYS A 96 -4.58 -9.55 -5.75
N HIS A 97 -4.12 -9.75 -4.51
CA HIS A 97 -3.92 -11.08 -3.95
C HIS A 97 -5.20 -11.92 -3.90
N GLN A 98 -6.32 -11.27 -3.58
CA GLN A 98 -7.65 -11.90 -3.49
C GLN A 98 -8.37 -11.99 -4.85
N GLY A 99 -7.79 -11.48 -5.94
CA GLY A 99 -8.43 -11.46 -7.25
C GLY A 99 -9.57 -10.44 -7.40
N LEU A 100 -9.66 -9.45 -6.50
CA LEU A 100 -10.69 -8.39 -6.56
C LEU A 100 -10.48 -7.43 -7.73
N PHE A 101 -9.25 -7.32 -8.22
CA PHE A 101 -8.90 -6.49 -9.38
C PHE A 101 -8.62 -7.40 -10.57
N PRO A 102 -9.55 -7.52 -11.53
CA PRO A 102 -9.34 -8.34 -12.71
C PRO A 102 -8.17 -7.77 -13.52
N THR A 103 -7.17 -8.61 -13.79
CA THR A 103 -6.01 -8.26 -14.62
C THR A 103 -6.18 -8.65 -16.08
N LYS A 104 -7.21 -9.44 -16.40
CA LYS A 104 -7.54 -9.89 -17.75
C LYS A 104 -8.80 -9.20 -18.24
N ILE A 105 -8.68 -8.56 -19.40
CA ILE A 105 -9.81 -8.19 -20.24
C ILE A 105 -10.12 -9.43 -21.08
N GLU A 106 -11.19 -10.14 -20.75
CA GLU A 106 -11.73 -11.18 -21.63
C GLU A 106 -12.68 -10.50 -22.61
N GLY A 107 -12.34 -10.57 -23.90
CA GLY A 107 -13.15 -9.98 -24.96
C GLY A 107 -12.78 -10.56 -26.32
N ASP A 108 -13.79 -10.78 -27.15
CA ASP A 108 -13.59 -11.22 -28.52
C ASP A 108 -13.06 -10.06 -29.37
N LEU A 109 -11.78 -10.13 -29.72
CA LEU A 109 -11.15 -9.15 -30.60
C LEU A 109 -11.50 -9.46 -32.06
N THR A 110 -12.51 -8.79 -32.60
CA THR A 110 -12.79 -8.84 -34.04
C THR A 110 -11.91 -7.83 -34.77
N ILE A 111 -10.79 -8.29 -35.35
CA ILE A 111 -9.95 -7.47 -36.23
C ILE A 111 -10.54 -7.51 -37.65
N ARG A 112 -11.10 -6.38 -38.13
CA ARG A 112 -11.50 -6.21 -39.54
C ARG A 112 -10.48 -5.36 -40.27
N GLY A 113 -9.59 -6.00 -41.02
CA GLY A 113 -8.75 -5.34 -42.02
C GLY A 113 -9.41 -5.41 -43.40
N LYS A 114 -9.31 -4.35 -44.19
CA LYS A 114 -9.49 -4.43 -45.64
C LYS A 114 -8.13 -4.72 -46.25
N LEU A 115 -7.88 -5.97 -46.63
CA LEU A 115 -6.76 -6.27 -47.52
C LEU A 115 -7.11 -5.71 -48.90
N SER A 116 -6.19 -4.96 -49.50
CA SER A 116 -6.34 -4.59 -50.89
C SER A 116 -6.24 -5.85 -51.75
N MET A 117 -6.95 -5.85 -52.88
CA MET A 117 -6.94 -6.99 -53.80
C MET A 117 -5.53 -7.23 -54.39
N ASP A 118 -4.66 -6.22 -54.34
CA ASP A 118 -3.27 -6.29 -54.79
C ASP A 118 -2.38 -7.03 -53.79
N GLU A 119 -2.57 -6.82 -52.48
CA GLU A 119 -1.84 -7.55 -51.42
C GLU A 119 -2.23 -9.04 -51.38
N LEU A 120 -3.51 -9.35 -51.64
CA LEU A 120 -3.99 -10.72 -51.77
C LEU A 120 -3.38 -11.43 -52.99
N LYS A 121 -3.35 -10.78 -54.15
CA LYS A 121 -2.73 -11.33 -55.36
C LYS A 121 -1.23 -11.59 -55.18
N LYS A 122 -0.53 -10.67 -54.51
CA LYS A 122 0.90 -10.81 -54.21
C LYS A 122 1.16 -12.04 -53.33
N SER A 123 0.37 -12.23 -52.27
CA SER A 123 0.53 -13.35 -51.34
C SER A 123 0.20 -14.71 -51.98
N ILE A 124 -0.80 -14.76 -52.87
CA ILE A 124 -1.15 -15.99 -53.61
C ILE A 124 -0.03 -16.41 -54.57
N LYS A 125 0.57 -15.44 -55.27
CA LYS A 125 1.67 -15.70 -56.20
C LYS A 125 2.90 -16.24 -55.46
N GLU A 126 3.26 -15.64 -54.33
CA GLU A 126 4.39 -16.09 -53.51
C GLU A 126 4.22 -17.54 -53.01
N LEU A 127 2.99 -17.97 -52.68
CA LEU A 127 2.70 -19.36 -52.28
C LEU A 127 2.71 -20.36 -53.45
N GLN A 128 2.31 -19.92 -54.65
CA GLN A 128 2.37 -20.74 -55.87
C GLN A 128 3.81 -20.95 -56.33
N ASP A 129 4.63 -19.90 -56.28
CA ASP A 129 6.04 -19.97 -56.63
C ASP A 129 6.84 -20.86 -55.64
N ALA A 130 6.48 -20.82 -54.35
CA ALA A 130 7.08 -21.68 -53.33
C ALA A 130 6.69 -23.16 -53.45
N SER A 131 5.49 -23.47 -53.97
CA SER A 131 5.02 -24.85 -54.18
C SER A 131 5.45 -25.47 -55.52
N ALA A 132 5.86 -24.65 -56.49
CA ALA A 132 6.43 -25.10 -57.76
C ALA A 132 7.95 -25.35 -57.70
N SER A 133 8.60 -24.99 -56.59
CA SER A 133 10.05 -25.07 -56.39
C SER A 133 10.52 -26.26 -55.53
N GLY A 134 9.60 -27.17 -55.16
CA GLY A 134 9.89 -28.41 -54.43
C GLY A 134 9.43 -29.63 -55.24
#